data_AF-A0A448Z4T6-F1
#
_entry.id   AF-A0A448Z4T6-F1
#
_cell.length_a   1.000
_cell.length_b   1.000
_cell.length_c   1.000
_cell.angle_alpha   90.00
_cell.angle_beta   90.00
_cell.angle_gamma   90.00
#
_symmetry.space_group_name_H-M   'P 1'
#
loop_
_entity.id
_entity.type
_entity.pdbx_description
1 polymer ?
#
loop_
_entity_poly.entity_id
_entity_poly.type
_entity_poly.pdbx_seq_one_letter_code
_entity_poly.pdbx_strand_id
1 'polypeptide(L)'
;MNRENKIPDAEIMFKDKVFEINEDIVFDGTRSSDPDGDKLSFAWDFGDGDSSTREIITKSYNTTGKYTVKLTVKDENGFEDSASKTIIVGTPPKPVIVFPKEGTTFAVNDDHFVLFGYATDAAGNSLSDEHLTWEVRQVHSTHYHPFLIETVGNEIRIPPAPSPEDFHASTNSYLKILLTATDSDGLTSTTTRDIMPKTKKLYFNTDPPGLELILDGFTLKTPDDGPLEVLSWINHNLVIDVEDQGEMVFDRWNNGISSRHSEGKVDDVFGDSVNTAIFSKLNSSTAFPVEADVPVVSLTPIEGGEEAEETHGPIGENEKDQVSETTTETSTKEETADEERETINEDECNSIYDTICEDINLIGFCQAITDAGLKDVFDEGEWTIFAPDDAAIMKAPEEFHSLIRDHNTTDIEPLREHILYHSSPNKELREDDLKCDVRTNLVEMGNGRYSRTLCEDDVPTFQKGRGNTDEKLPRIIEFDIPSCNGVVHIVDQILML
;
A
#
# COMPACT_ATOMS: atom_id res chain seq x y z
N MET A 1 0.27 -17.79 71.98
CA MET A 1 0.64 -18.29 70.65
C MET A 1 1.60 -17.27 70.07
N ASN A 2 2.88 -17.61 69.89
CA ASN A 2 3.73 -16.82 69.01
C ASN A 2 3.15 -17.00 67.60
N ARG A 3 2.68 -15.92 66.96
CA ARG A 3 2.46 -15.97 65.52
C ARG A 3 3.82 -16.18 64.87
N GLU A 4 3.88 -17.10 63.92
CA GLU A 4 5.04 -17.26 63.06
C GLU A 4 5.09 -16.06 62.12
N ASN A 5 6.24 -15.38 62.07
CA ASN A 5 6.44 -14.21 61.24
C ASN A 5 6.53 -14.61 59.77
N LYS A 6 5.84 -13.88 58.90
CA LYS A 6 5.81 -14.14 57.47
C LYS A 6 6.89 -13.32 56.76
N ILE A 7 7.21 -13.72 55.53
CA ILE A 7 8.16 -13.00 54.68
C ILE A 7 7.42 -11.79 54.08
N PRO A 8 8.05 -10.61 54.01
CA PRO A 8 7.49 -9.47 53.30
C PRO A 8 7.44 -9.70 51.78
N ASP A 9 6.71 -8.84 51.07
CA ASP A 9 6.57 -8.85 49.61
C ASP A 9 7.17 -7.56 49.05
N ALA A 10 8.22 -7.68 48.24
CA ALA A 10 8.91 -6.56 47.62
C ALA A 10 8.24 -6.16 46.29
N GLU A 11 7.91 -4.88 46.13
CA GLU A 11 7.36 -4.36 44.86
C GLU A 11 8.05 -3.07 44.44
N ILE A 12 8.51 -3.03 43.19
CA ILE A 12 9.16 -1.85 42.57
C ILE A 12 8.17 -1.15 41.65
N MET A 13 8.01 0.17 41.82
CA MET A 13 7.24 1.02 40.92
C MET A 13 8.11 2.10 40.30
N PHE A 14 7.95 2.28 38.99
CA PHE A 14 8.44 3.42 38.22
C PHE A 14 7.56 3.56 36.96
N LYS A 15 7.59 4.72 36.33
CA LYS A 15 6.63 5.11 35.29
C LYS A 15 6.87 4.43 33.94
N ASP A 16 8.13 4.34 33.51
CA ASP A 16 8.54 3.94 32.16
C ASP A 16 9.69 2.91 32.19
N LYS A 17 9.94 2.19 31.09
CA LYS A 17 11.07 1.23 31.01
C LYS A 17 12.30 1.78 30.29
N VAL A 18 12.13 2.87 29.55
CA VAL A 18 13.16 3.55 28.77
C VAL A 18 13.21 4.99 29.24
N PHE A 19 14.41 5.50 29.50
CA PHE A 19 14.65 6.85 29.99
C PHE A 19 15.80 7.51 29.22
N GLU A 20 15.75 8.83 29.09
CA GLU A 20 16.85 9.59 28.50
C GLU A 20 18.02 9.75 29.49
N ILE A 21 19.21 10.04 28.96
CA ILE A 21 20.38 10.32 29.80
C ILE A 21 20.10 11.55 30.68
N ASN A 22 20.43 11.45 31.96
CA ASN A 22 20.18 12.44 33.01
C ASN A 22 18.70 12.73 33.30
N GLU A 23 17.77 11.89 32.82
CA GLU A 23 16.37 11.98 33.22
C GLU A 23 16.20 11.59 34.70
N ASP A 24 15.42 12.37 35.45
CA ASP A 24 15.08 12.09 36.84
C ASP A 24 14.04 10.97 36.93
N ILE A 25 14.49 9.80 37.38
CA ILE A 25 13.64 8.61 37.56
C ILE A 25 13.23 8.49 39.02
N VAL A 26 11.92 8.42 39.26
CA VAL A 26 11.37 8.15 40.60
C VAL A 26 11.21 6.65 40.79
N PHE A 27 12.01 6.10 41.69
CA PHE A 27 11.88 4.72 42.18
C PHE A 27 11.05 4.71 43.46
N ASP A 28 9.97 3.94 43.44
CA ASP A 28 8.99 3.89 44.51
C ASP A 28 8.81 2.45 45.01
N GLY A 29 9.13 2.23 46.29
CA GLY A 29 8.99 0.95 46.98
C GLY A 29 7.74 0.83 47.84
N THR A 30 6.88 1.87 47.88
CA THR A 30 5.72 1.97 48.80
C THR A 30 4.61 0.94 48.56
N ARG A 31 4.69 0.19 47.47
CA ARG A 31 3.81 -0.97 47.22
C ARG A 31 4.25 -2.24 47.94
N SER A 32 5.48 -2.28 48.45
CA SER A 32 5.96 -3.39 49.27
C SER A 32 5.15 -3.50 50.56
N SER A 33 4.91 -4.73 51.03
CA SER A 33 4.08 -4.95 52.20
C SER A 33 4.52 -6.15 53.02
N ASP A 34 4.20 -6.14 54.31
CA ASP A 34 4.40 -7.28 55.19
C ASP A 34 3.03 -7.88 55.58
N PRO A 35 2.79 -9.20 55.41
CA PRO A 35 1.51 -9.82 55.76
C PRO A 35 1.12 -9.74 57.24
N ASP A 36 2.08 -9.53 58.14
CA ASP A 36 1.87 -9.33 59.57
C ASP A 36 1.75 -7.84 59.93
N GLY A 37 2.02 -6.94 58.98
CA GLY A 37 1.91 -5.49 59.13
C GLY A 37 3.14 -4.85 59.76
N ASP A 38 4.26 -5.56 59.78
CA ASP A 38 5.53 -5.10 60.33
C ASP A 38 6.14 -3.97 59.49
N LYS A 39 6.97 -3.15 60.14
CA LYS A 39 7.63 -2.03 59.46
C LYS A 39 8.76 -2.56 58.57
N LEU A 40 8.80 -2.07 57.34
CA LEU A 40 9.83 -2.43 56.37
C LEU A 40 11.00 -1.44 56.36
N SER A 41 12.18 -1.99 56.10
CA SER A 41 13.38 -1.27 55.68
C SER A 41 13.66 -1.57 54.21
N PHE A 42 14.18 -0.59 53.47
CA PHE A 42 14.38 -0.65 52.03
C PHE A 42 15.88 -0.58 51.71
N ALA A 43 16.31 -1.36 50.72
CA ALA A 43 17.64 -1.31 50.17
C ALA A 43 17.58 -1.45 48.64
N TRP A 44 17.91 -0.36 47.94
CA TRP A 44 17.99 -0.29 46.49
C TRP A 44 19.42 -0.54 46.02
N ASP A 45 19.55 -1.32 44.95
CA ASP A 45 20.71 -1.43 44.09
C ASP A 45 20.27 -1.02 42.68
N PHE A 46 20.91 -0.01 42.12
CA PHE A 46 20.51 0.57 40.84
C PHE A 46 21.22 -0.05 39.63
N GLY A 47 22.12 -1.02 39.85
CA GLY A 47 22.84 -1.73 38.80
C GLY A 47 23.99 -0.95 38.18
N ASP A 48 24.25 0.27 38.61
CA ASP A 48 25.39 1.13 38.21
C ASP A 48 26.44 1.29 39.33
N GLY A 49 26.25 0.59 40.45
CA GLY A 49 27.09 0.68 41.64
C GLY A 49 26.57 1.64 42.72
N ASP A 50 25.56 2.46 42.42
CA ASP A 50 24.88 3.28 43.42
C ASP A 50 23.81 2.48 44.18
N SER A 51 23.50 2.94 45.39
CA SER A 51 22.47 2.35 46.25
C SER A 51 21.73 3.42 47.07
N SER A 52 20.57 3.06 47.61
CA SER A 52 19.78 3.93 48.49
C SER A 52 19.00 3.10 49.52
N THR A 53 18.71 3.70 50.67
CA THR A 53 17.84 3.09 51.71
C THR A 53 16.51 3.82 51.89
N ARG A 54 16.23 4.80 51.03
CA ARG A 54 14.94 5.52 51.06
C ARG A 54 13.85 4.68 50.43
N GLU A 55 12.64 4.79 50.96
CA GLU A 55 11.43 4.15 50.41
C GLU A 55 11.07 4.69 49.03
N ILE A 56 11.17 6.01 48.84
CA ILE A 56 11.06 6.70 47.54
C ILE A 56 12.35 7.48 47.28
N ILE A 57 12.89 7.38 46.08
CA ILE A 57 14.13 8.06 45.67
C ILE A 57 14.06 8.50 44.21
N THR A 58 14.55 9.71 43.95
CA THR A 58 14.82 10.19 42.59
C THR A 58 16.28 9.96 42.26
N LYS A 59 16.57 9.34 41.12
CA LYS A 59 17.91 9.11 40.60
C LYS A 59 17.93 9.26 39.09
N SER A 60 19.05 9.70 38.55
CA SER A 60 19.33 9.74 37.12
C SER A 60 20.59 8.93 36.79
N TYR A 61 20.71 8.54 35.52
CA TYR A 61 21.85 7.83 34.96
C TYR A 61 22.53 8.70 33.90
N ASN A 62 23.86 8.77 33.92
CA ASN A 62 24.64 9.64 33.04
C ASN A 62 25.30 8.90 31.86
N THR A 63 25.19 7.57 31.80
CA THR A 63 25.65 6.75 30.68
C THR A 63 24.49 5.94 30.12
N THR A 64 24.55 5.64 28.83
CA THR A 64 23.59 4.72 28.22
C THR A 64 23.84 3.30 28.71
N GLY A 65 22.77 2.49 28.70
CA GLY A 65 22.89 1.06 28.98
C GLY A 65 21.64 0.47 29.62
N LYS A 66 21.68 -0.86 29.81
CA LYS A 66 20.66 -1.63 30.53
C LYS A 66 21.04 -1.75 32.00
N TYR A 67 20.15 -1.31 32.88
CA TYR A 67 20.34 -1.37 34.32
C TYR A 67 19.30 -2.27 34.97
N THR A 68 19.76 -3.23 35.79
CA THR A 68 18.87 -4.06 36.61
C THR A 68 18.74 -3.42 37.98
N VAL A 69 17.59 -2.79 38.22
CA VAL A 69 17.25 -2.17 39.50
C VAL A 69 16.67 -3.24 40.42
N LYS A 70 17.25 -3.40 41.60
CA LYS A 70 16.83 -4.35 42.62
C LYS A 70 16.42 -3.61 43.88
N LEU A 71 15.27 -3.98 44.43
CA LEU A 71 14.83 -3.58 45.76
C LEU A 71 14.83 -4.81 46.65
N THR A 72 15.48 -4.71 47.80
CA THR A 72 15.34 -5.66 48.90
C THR A 72 14.57 -4.97 50.02
N VAL A 73 13.49 -5.60 50.49
CA VAL A 73 12.75 -5.16 51.68
C VAL A 73 12.96 -6.14 52.81
N LYS A 74 13.06 -5.62 54.04
CA LYS A 74 13.34 -6.42 55.23
C LYS A 74 12.51 -5.95 56.41
N ASP A 75 11.88 -6.87 57.11
CA ASP A 75 11.11 -6.61 58.32
C ASP A 75 11.99 -6.49 59.58
N GLU A 76 11.38 -6.15 60.71
CA GLU A 76 12.10 -5.99 62.00
C GLU A 76 12.57 -7.32 62.60
N ASN A 77 12.01 -8.44 62.15
CA ASN A 77 12.35 -9.80 62.59
C ASN A 77 13.49 -10.41 61.75
N GLY A 78 13.91 -9.73 60.69
CA GLY A 78 15.03 -10.06 59.84
C GLY A 78 14.69 -10.87 58.59
N PHE A 79 13.41 -11.13 58.30
CA PHE A 79 13.00 -11.76 57.04
C PHE A 79 13.01 -10.73 55.91
N GLU A 80 13.39 -11.18 54.72
CA GLU A 80 13.60 -10.30 53.57
C GLU A 80 13.08 -10.94 52.29
N ASP A 81 12.64 -10.08 51.38
CA ASP A 81 12.29 -10.41 50.01
C ASP A 81 12.89 -9.37 49.05
N SER A 82 13.00 -9.71 47.77
CA SER A 82 13.53 -8.79 46.78
C SER A 82 12.83 -8.87 45.43
N ALA A 83 12.61 -7.70 44.83
CA ALA A 83 12.14 -7.55 43.46
C ALA A 83 13.26 -6.99 42.57
N SER A 84 13.19 -7.27 41.27
CA SER A 84 14.11 -6.69 40.29
C SER A 84 13.38 -6.32 39.01
N LYS A 85 13.73 -5.17 38.42
CA LYS A 85 13.22 -4.69 37.15
C LYS A 85 14.35 -4.08 36.33
N THR A 86 14.34 -4.33 35.02
CA THR A 86 15.32 -3.75 34.09
C THR A 86 14.77 -2.46 33.48
N ILE A 87 15.63 -1.44 33.41
CA ILE A 87 15.41 -0.21 32.65
C ILE A 87 16.50 -0.07 31.59
N ILE A 88 16.23 0.69 30.53
CA ILE A 88 17.21 1.05 29.51
C ILE A 88 17.35 2.57 29.51
N VAL A 89 18.59 3.06 29.55
CA VAL A 89 18.88 4.49 29.48
C VAL A 89 19.55 4.79 28.15
N GLY A 90 19.02 5.74 27.40
CA GLY A 90 19.54 6.19 26.11
C GLY A 90 18.44 6.71 25.20
N THR A 91 18.86 7.20 24.03
CA THR A 91 17.96 7.76 23.03
C THR A 91 17.67 6.71 21.96
N PRO A 92 16.41 6.32 21.73
CA PRO A 92 16.07 5.33 20.71
C PRO A 92 16.51 5.73 19.29
N PRO A 93 16.72 4.74 18.39
CA PRO A 93 17.03 5.03 17.01
C PRO A 93 15.88 5.78 16.32
N LYS A 94 16.18 6.47 15.22
CA LYS A 94 15.22 7.23 14.41
C LYS A 94 14.98 6.52 13.07
N PRO A 95 13.93 5.69 12.96
CA PRO A 95 13.55 5.07 11.69
C PRO A 95 12.90 6.07 10.74
N VAL A 96 13.12 5.89 9.44
CA VAL A 96 12.54 6.67 8.35
C VAL A 96 12.12 5.72 7.23
N ILE A 97 10.85 5.82 6.82
CA ILE A 97 10.31 5.09 5.68
C ILE A 97 10.60 5.89 4.41
N VAL A 98 11.38 5.29 3.51
CA VAL A 98 11.71 5.85 2.21
C VAL A 98 10.70 5.40 1.17
N PHE A 99 10.33 4.11 1.16
CA PHE A 99 9.26 3.56 0.32
C PHE A 99 8.25 2.73 1.12
N PRO A 100 6.95 2.85 0.80
CA PRO A 100 6.35 3.85 -0.10
C PRO A 100 6.56 5.28 0.41
N LYS A 101 6.37 6.30 -0.43
CA LYS A 101 6.51 7.73 -0.07
C LYS A 101 5.24 8.26 0.60
N GLU A 102 5.30 9.48 1.13
CA GLU A 102 4.14 10.09 1.78
C GLU A 102 3.12 10.48 0.71
N GLY A 103 1.83 10.24 0.99
CA GLY A 103 0.76 10.49 0.00
C GLY A 103 0.58 9.38 -1.05
N THR A 104 1.42 8.34 -1.06
CA THR A 104 1.20 7.17 -1.91
C THR A 104 -0.19 6.56 -1.66
N THR A 105 -0.88 6.19 -2.74
CA THR A 105 -2.18 5.53 -2.73
C THR A 105 -2.13 4.20 -3.48
N PHE A 106 -3.13 3.33 -3.29
CA PHE A 106 -3.22 2.03 -3.96
C PHE A 106 -4.58 1.78 -4.62
N ALA A 107 -4.62 1.14 -5.77
CA ALA A 107 -5.81 0.46 -6.28
C ALA A 107 -5.82 -1.02 -5.85
N VAL A 108 -6.99 -1.66 -5.88
CA VAL A 108 -7.11 -3.08 -5.54
C VAL A 108 -6.25 -3.92 -6.50
N ASN A 109 -5.50 -4.87 -5.93
CA ASN A 109 -4.52 -5.73 -6.58
C ASN A 109 -3.22 -5.06 -7.07
N ASP A 110 -2.92 -3.82 -6.67
CA ASP A 110 -1.60 -3.24 -6.92
C ASP A 110 -0.51 -4.07 -6.22
N ASP A 111 0.48 -4.56 -6.97
CA ASP A 111 1.54 -5.46 -6.50
C ASP A 111 2.93 -4.79 -6.41
N HIS A 112 2.98 -3.47 -6.55
CA HIS A 112 4.20 -2.68 -6.68
C HIS A 112 4.81 -2.20 -5.34
N PHE A 113 4.16 -2.51 -4.22
CA PHE A 113 4.65 -2.04 -2.92
C PHE A 113 5.89 -2.81 -2.46
N VAL A 114 7.02 -2.12 -2.47
CA VAL A 114 8.26 -2.55 -1.81
C VAL A 114 8.54 -1.62 -0.65
N LEU A 115 8.81 -2.21 0.51
CA LEU A 115 9.14 -1.49 1.73
C LEU A 115 10.65 -1.29 1.81
N PHE A 116 11.05 -0.03 1.94
CA PHE A 116 12.44 0.35 2.08
C PHE A 116 12.56 1.55 3.01
N GLY A 117 13.58 1.54 3.86
CA GLY A 117 13.76 2.55 4.88
C GLY A 117 15.13 2.43 5.52
N TYR A 118 15.43 3.34 6.42
CA TYR A 118 16.68 3.31 7.18
C TYR A 118 16.41 3.77 8.61
N ALA A 119 17.39 3.59 9.48
CA ALA A 119 17.35 4.21 10.79
C ALA A 119 18.72 4.74 11.16
N THR A 120 18.74 5.76 12.02
CA THR A 120 19.98 6.30 12.60
C THR A 120 19.97 6.20 14.12
N ASP A 121 21.12 5.92 14.72
CA ASP A 121 21.29 5.97 16.17
C ASP A 121 21.36 7.42 16.67
N ALA A 122 21.51 7.60 17.99
CA ALA A 122 21.64 8.92 18.61
C ALA A 122 22.86 9.72 18.14
N ALA A 123 23.90 9.04 17.64
CA ALA A 123 25.11 9.65 17.10
C ALA A 123 25.02 9.93 15.58
N GLY A 124 23.91 9.56 14.94
CA GLY A 124 23.67 9.73 13.50
C GLY A 124 24.23 8.60 12.63
N ASN A 125 24.74 7.52 13.21
CA ASN A 125 25.22 6.37 12.44
C ASN A 125 24.03 5.56 11.91
N SER A 126 24.13 5.09 10.68
CA SER A 126 23.09 4.22 10.11
C SER A 126 23.08 2.86 10.80
N LEU A 127 21.89 2.34 11.08
CA LEU A 127 21.71 0.95 11.46
C LEU A 127 21.68 0.07 10.20
N SER A 128 22.17 -1.18 10.33
CA SER A 128 22.05 -2.21 9.30
C SER A 128 20.62 -2.73 9.19
N ASP A 129 20.26 -3.28 8.04
CA ASP A 129 18.90 -3.79 7.76
C ASP A 129 18.39 -4.84 8.75
N GLU A 130 19.29 -5.60 9.38
CA GLU A 130 18.95 -6.61 10.40
C GLU A 130 18.35 -6.00 11.69
N HIS A 131 18.50 -4.69 11.87
CA HIS A 131 17.92 -3.92 12.97
C HIS A 131 16.59 -3.27 12.60
N LEU A 132 16.10 -3.48 11.38
CA LEU A 132 14.86 -2.94 10.86
C LEU A 132 13.82 -4.06 10.76
N THR A 133 12.66 -3.83 11.37
CA THR A 133 11.52 -4.75 11.32
C THR A 133 10.30 -4.02 10.77
N TRP A 134 9.69 -4.61 9.76
CA TRP A 134 8.50 -4.10 9.09
C TRP A 134 7.24 -4.88 9.48
N GLU A 135 6.14 -4.17 9.63
CA GLU A 135 4.79 -4.72 9.77
C GLU A 135 3.85 -3.90 8.88
N VAL A 136 2.85 -4.54 8.26
CA VAL A 136 1.78 -3.84 7.56
C VAL A 136 0.44 -4.31 8.12
N ARG A 137 -0.42 -3.37 8.45
CA ARG A 137 -1.76 -3.61 9.00
C ARG A 137 -2.80 -3.12 8.02
N GLN A 138 -3.81 -3.93 7.75
CA GLN A 138 -5.06 -3.46 7.16
C GLN A 138 -5.93 -2.92 8.28
N VAL A 139 -6.07 -1.59 8.34
CA VAL A 139 -6.86 -0.92 9.38
C VAL A 139 -8.25 -0.66 8.85
N HIS A 140 -9.28 -0.79 9.68
CA HIS A 140 -10.61 -0.27 9.40
C HIS A 140 -11.38 0.02 10.68
N SER A 141 -12.11 1.13 10.68
CA SER A 141 -12.85 1.64 11.84
C SER A 141 -12.03 1.68 13.13
N THR A 142 -12.24 0.72 14.05
CA THR A 142 -11.60 0.67 15.38
C THR A 142 -10.61 -0.47 15.57
N HIS A 143 -10.40 -1.33 14.56
CA HIS A 143 -9.47 -2.47 14.66
C HIS A 143 -8.60 -2.62 13.40
N TYR A 144 -7.76 -3.64 13.39
CA TYR A 144 -6.91 -3.96 12.26
C TYR A 144 -6.68 -5.47 12.14
N HIS A 145 -6.30 -5.89 10.93
CA HIS A 145 -5.81 -7.23 10.62
C HIS A 145 -4.35 -7.16 10.15
N PRO A 146 -3.50 -8.16 10.48
CA PRO A 146 -2.16 -8.25 9.92
C PRO A 146 -2.22 -8.48 8.41
N PHE A 147 -1.56 -7.61 7.63
CA PHE A 147 -1.40 -7.74 6.18
C PHE A 147 0.00 -8.25 5.82
N LEU A 148 1.03 -7.71 6.49
CA LEU A 148 2.39 -8.25 6.52
C LEU A 148 2.76 -8.49 7.99
N ILE A 149 3.12 -9.74 8.31
CA ILE A 149 3.68 -10.08 9.63
C ILE A 149 5.06 -9.45 9.81
N GLU A 150 5.51 -9.31 11.06
CA GLU A 150 6.83 -8.78 11.37
C GLU A 150 7.93 -9.46 10.53
N THR A 151 8.59 -8.66 9.68
CA THR A 151 9.60 -9.12 8.73
C THR A 151 10.84 -8.25 8.88
N VAL A 152 11.99 -8.89 9.12
CA VAL A 152 13.27 -8.19 9.30
C VAL A 152 13.93 -7.92 7.95
N GLY A 153 14.53 -6.75 7.79
CA GLY A 153 15.30 -6.37 6.61
C GLY A 153 14.75 -5.15 5.89
N ASN A 154 15.14 -5.02 4.62
CA ASN A 154 14.71 -3.99 3.68
C ASN A 154 14.38 -4.64 2.32
N GLU A 155 13.86 -3.83 1.39
CA GLU A 155 13.42 -4.28 0.06
C GLU A 155 12.34 -5.37 0.12
N ILE A 156 11.41 -5.24 1.07
CA ILE A 156 10.36 -6.24 1.30
C ILE A 156 9.19 -5.96 0.38
N ARG A 157 8.94 -6.84 -0.59
CA ARG A 157 7.72 -6.80 -1.39
C ARG A 157 6.54 -7.32 -0.57
N ILE A 158 5.45 -6.56 -0.50
CA ILE A 158 4.21 -7.00 0.15
C ILE A 158 3.26 -7.65 -0.85
N PRO A 159 2.28 -8.45 -0.39
CA PRO A 159 1.25 -9.01 -1.26
C PRO A 159 0.46 -7.92 -2.01
N PRO A 160 -0.20 -8.25 -3.13
CA PRO A 160 -1.06 -7.32 -3.84
C PRO A 160 -2.10 -6.67 -2.92
N ALA A 161 -2.33 -5.37 -3.11
CA ALA A 161 -3.18 -4.58 -2.22
C ALA A 161 -4.61 -5.15 -2.14
N PRO A 162 -5.22 -5.17 -0.94
CA PRO A 162 -6.47 -5.89 -0.72
C PRO A 162 -7.69 -5.13 -1.28
N SER A 163 -8.80 -5.84 -1.45
CA SER A 163 -10.13 -5.24 -1.57
C SER A 163 -10.63 -4.69 -0.22
N PRO A 164 -11.64 -3.80 -0.21
CA PRO A 164 -12.41 -3.50 1.00
C PRO A 164 -12.95 -4.80 1.61
N GLU A 165 -12.87 -4.94 2.93
CA GLU A 165 -13.44 -6.11 3.62
C GLU A 165 -14.97 -6.11 3.59
N ASP A 166 -15.59 -4.93 3.58
CA ASP A 166 -17.02 -4.72 3.46
C ASP A 166 -17.34 -3.34 2.85
N PHE A 167 -18.63 -3.04 2.68
CA PHE A 167 -19.09 -1.77 2.14
C PHE A 167 -18.66 -0.56 2.98
N HIS A 168 -18.62 -0.66 4.31
CA HIS A 168 -18.20 0.45 5.18
C HIS A 168 -16.68 0.65 5.17
N ALA A 169 -15.92 -0.43 5.00
CA ALA A 169 -14.46 -0.43 4.86
C ALA A 169 -14.00 0.43 3.69
N SER A 170 -14.83 0.55 2.64
CA SER A 170 -14.55 1.43 1.49
C SER A 170 -14.28 2.90 1.87
N THR A 171 -14.77 3.35 3.04
CA THR A 171 -14.67 4.74 3.50
C THR A 171 -13.70 4.98 4.65
N ASN A 172 -13.22 3.92 5.31
CA ASN A 172 -12.41 4.04 6.53
C ASN A 172 -11.26 3.03 6.62
N SER A 173 -11.03 2.24 5.56
CA SER A 173 -9.95 1.27 5.50
C SER A 173 -8.76 1.78 4.71
N TYR A 174 -7.56 1.42 5.18
CA TYR A 174 -6.28 1.81 4.61
C TYR A 174 -5.18 0.84 5.09
N LEU A 175 -4.01 0.87 4.43
CA LEU A 175 -2.84 0.13 4.88
C LEU A 175 -1.98 1.02 5.77
N LYS A 176 -1.65 0.55 6.97
CA LYS A 176 -0.69 1.20 7.89
C LYS A 176 0.60 0.40 7.90
N ILE A 177 1.67 1.02 7.42
CA ILE A 177 3.02 0.48 7.42
C ILE A 177 3.71 0.94 8.69
N LEU A 178 4.39 0.03 9.38
CA LEU A 178 5.18 0.29 10.57
C LEU A 178 6.61 -0.14 10.29
N LEU A 179 7.56 0.77 10.49
CA LEU A 179 8.99 0.47 10.50
C LEU A 179 9.51 0.67 11.92
N THR A 180 9.93 -0.43 12.53
CA THR A 180 10.54 -0.44 13.86
C THR A 180 12.05 -0.62 13.73
N ALA A 181 12.82 0.29 14.30
CA ALA A 181 14.27 0.15 14.43
C ALA A 181 14.63 -0.24 15.86
N THR A 182 15.57 -1.17 16.01
CA THR A 182 16.09 -1.62 17.30
C THR A 182 17.61 -1.49 17.33
N ASP A 183 18.18 -0.73 18.26
CA ASP A 183 19.63 -0.62 18.37
C ASP A 183 20.28 -1.78 19.17
N SER A 184 21.61 -1.77 19.27
CA SER A 184 22.37 -2.79 20.02
C SER A 184 22.05 -2.83 21.52
N ASP A 185 21.59 -1.70 22.07
CA ASP A 185 21.14 -1.58 23.46
C ASP A 185 19.66 -1.98 23.61
N GLY A 186 19.01 -2.45 22.54
CA GLY A 186 17.62 -2.88 22.53
C GLY A 186 16.62 -1.74 22.71
N LEU A 187 17.04 -0.48 22.51
CA LEU A 187 16.11 0.63 22.40
C LEU A 187 15.38 0.53 21.07
N THR A 188 14.07 0.73 21.10
CA THR A 188 13.23 0.64 19.91
C THR A 188 12.47 1.93 19.68
N SER A 189 12.26 2.22 18.40
CA SER A 189 11.37 3.29 17.96
C SER A 189 10.65 2.82 16.70
N THR A 190 9.41 3.28 16.52
CA THR A 190 8.58 2.93 15.38
C THR A 190 8.10 4.20 14.69
N THR A 191 8.27 4.26 13.38
CA THR A 191 7.61 5.25 12.52
C THR A 191 6.55 4.57 11.68
N THR A 192 5.55 5.33 11.22
CA THR A 192 4.41 4.78 10.48
C THR A 192 4.13 5.55 9.21
N ARG A 193 3.56 4.86 8.22
CA ARG A 193 3.02 5.47 7.02
C ARG A 193 1.66 4.88 6.68
N ASP A 194 0.68 5.75 6.47
CA ASP A 194 -0.66 5.35 6.03
C ASP A 194 -0.72 5.48 4.50
N ILE A 195 -1.18 4.41 3.84
CA ILE A 195 -1.37 4.33 2.39
C ILE A 195 -2.87 4.20 2.13
N MET A 196 -3.43 5.23 1.50
CA MET A 196 -4.88 5.32 1.26
C MET A 196 -5.27 4.60 -0.04
N PRO A 197 -6.46 3.99 -0.11
CA PRO A 197 -6.98 3.48 -1.37
C PRO A 197 -7.30 4.62 -2.34
N LYS A 198 -7.07 4.40 -3.64
CA LYS A 198 -7.64 5.19 -4.72
C LYS A 198 -9.15 4.90 -4.76
N THR A 199 -9.95 5.95 -4.78
CA THR A 199 -11.41 5.82 -4.70
C THR A 199 -12.11 6.55 -5.84
N LYS A 200 -13.32 6.07 -6.16
CA LYS A 200 -14.22 6.66 -7.15
C LYS A 200 -15.60 6.84 -6.53
N LYS A 201 -16.24 7.95 -6.86
CA LYS A 201 -17.65 8.20 -6.50
C LYS A 201 -18.54 7.58 -7.55
N LEU A 202 -19.53 6.82 -7.10
CA LEU A 202 -20.54 6.17 -7.89
C LEU A 202 -21.91 6.74 -7.51
N TYR A 203 -22.81 6.83 -8.49
CA TYR A 203 -24.12 7.44 -8.31
C TYR A 203 -25.23 6.46 -8.67
N PHE A 204 -26.16 6.24 -7.74
CA PHE A 204 -27.27 5.30 -7.91
C PHE A 204 -28.62 5.96 -7.69
N ASN A 205 -29.62 5.55 -8.49
CA ASN A 205 -31.01 5.98 -8.35
C ASN A 205 -31.95 4.78 -8.45
N THR A 206 -33.16 4.97 -7.94
CA THR A 206 -34.30 4.14 -8.27
C THR A 206 -35.40 4.97 -8.92
N ASP A 207 -36.16 4.38 -9.82
CA ASP A 207 -37.38 4.96 -10.39
C ASP A 207 -38.56 4.01 -10.12
N PRO A 208 -39.52 4.36 -9.24
CA PRO A 208 -39.62 5.61 -8.48
C PRO A 208 -38.53 5.73 -7.38
N PRO A 209 -38.19 6.95 -6.93
CA PRO A 209 -37.17 7.16 -5.90
C PRO A 209 -37.60 6.62 -4.54
N GLY A 210 -36.63 6.43 -3.65
CA GLY A 210 -36.87 5.95 -2.29
C GLY A 210 -36.89 4.43 -2.15
N LEU A 211 -36.57 3.67 -3.20
CA LEU A 211 -36.41 2.21 -3.15
C LEU A 211 -34.98 1.83 -2.77
N GLU A 212 -34.82 0.59 -2.32
CA GLU A 212 -33.56 0.02 -1.81
C GLU A 212 -32.75 -0.67 -2.92
N LEU A 213 -31.43 -0.64 -2.78
CA LEU A 213 -30.44 -1.40 -3.57
C LEU A 213 -29.52 -2.13 -2.60
N ILE A 214 -28.99 -3.29 -3.00
CA ILE A 214 -28.03 -4.06 -2.19
C ILE A 214 -26.66 -3.94 -2.83
N LEU A 215 -25.70 -3.30 -2.17
CA LEU A 215 -24.34 -3.10 -2.67
C LEU A 215 -23.36 -3.85 -1.77
N ASP A 216 -22.59 -4.78 -2.33
CA ASP A 216 -21.70 -5.71 -1.59
C ASP A 216 -22.43 -6.38 -0.39
N GLY A 217 -23.71 -6.70 -0.56
CA GLY A 217 -24.56 -7.30 0.48
C GLY A 217 -25.18 -6.31 1.47
N PHE A 218 -24.94 -5.00 1.35
CA PHE A 218 -25.50 -3.96 2.21
C PHE A 218 -26.70 -3.26 1.55
N THR A 219 -27.84 -3.29 2.25
CA THR A 219 -29.06 -2.61 1.79
C THR A 219 -28.98 -1.11 2.03
N LEU A 220 -29.07 -0.33 0.97
CA LEU A 220 -29.05 1.13 0.98
C LEU A 220 -30.34 1.66 0.34
N LYS A 221 -30.97 2.62 1.01
CA LYS A 221 -32.13 3.32 0.49
C LYS A 221 -31.70 4.50 -0.37
N THR A 222 -32.18 4.57 -1.60
CA THR A 222 -31.94 5.75 -2.44
C THR A 222 -32.70 6.98 -1.91
N PRO A 223 -32.15 8.20 -1.99
CA PRO A 223 -32.83 9.42 -1.55
C PRO A 223 -34.11 9.69 -2.35
N ASP A 224 -35.03 10.46 -1.75
CA ASP A 224 -36.22 10.97 -2.45
C ASP A 224 -35.88 12.09 -3.45
N ASP A 225 -34.71 12.75 -3.28
CA ASP A 225 -34.21 13.84 -4.10
C ASP A 225 -32.70 13.66 -4.38
N GLY A 226 -32.37 13.44 -5.65
CA GLY A 226 -30.99 13.23 -6.13
C GLY A 226 -30.45 11.80 -5.95
N PRO A 227 -29.26 11.51 -6.54
CA PRO A 227 -28.65 10.19 -6.48
C PRO A 227 -28.07 9.85 -5.11
N LEU A 228 -28.13 8.57 -4.77
CA LEU A 228 -27.30 7.97 -3.73
C LEU A 228 -25.84 8.02 -4.18
N GLU A 229 -25.01 8.76 -3.46
CA GLU A 229 -23.56 8.81 -3.66
C GLU A 229 -22.88 7.70 -2.85
N VAL A 230 -22.06 6.89 -3.51
CA VAL A 230 -21.31 5.78 -2.93
C VAL A 230 -19.84 5.93 -3.28
N LEU A 231 -18.96 5.86 -2.29
CA LEU A 231 -17.52 5.80 -2.53
C LEU A 231 -17.08 4.34 -2.61
N SER A 232 -16.32 3.97 -3.64
CA SER A 232 -15.76 2.62 -3.76
C SER A 232 -14.31 2.66 -4.27
N TRP A 233 -13.55 1.58 -4.09
CA TRP A 233 -12.13 1.53 -4.43
C TRP A 233 -11.93 1.22 -5.91
N ILE A 234 -10.93 1.84 -6.54
CA ILE A 234 -10.54 1.53 -7.92
C ILE A 234 -10.15 0.04 -8.00
N ASN A 235 -10.57 -0.63 -9.09
CA ASN A 235 -10.42 -2.07 -9.34
C ASN A 235 -11.15 -3.02 -8.38
N HIS A 236 -11.88 -2.53 -7.38
CA HIS A 236 -12.77 -3.37 -6.59
C HIS A 236 -13.87 -3.96 -7.47
N ASN A 237 -14.18 -5.25 -7.30
CA ASN A 237 -15.30 -5.89 -7.98
C ASN A 237 -16.58 -5.63 -7.17
N LEU A 238 -17.28 -4.53 -7.47
CA LEU A 238 -18.49 -4.14 -6.78
C LEU A 238 -19.65 -5.02 -7.23
N VAL A 239 -20.36 -5.62 -6.28
CA VAL A 239 -21.57 -6.41 -6.52
C VAL A 239 -22.81 -5.58 -6.20
N ILE A 240 -23.78 -5.60 -7.11
CA ILE A 240 -25.05 -4.89 -6.97
C ILE A 240 -26.20 -5.86 -7.22
N ASP A 241 -27.08 -5.96 -6.23
CA ASP A 241 -28.29 -6.75 -6.27
C ASP A 241 -29.54 -5.88 -6.11
N VAL A 242 -30.61 -6.26 -6.83
CA VAL A 242 -31.90 -5.59 -6.80
C VAL A 242 -33.04 -6.58 -6.57
N GLU A 243 -33.73 -6.40 -5.45
CA GLU A 243 -34.90 -7.20 -5.07
C GLU A 243 -36.21 -6.45 -5.33
N ASP A 244 -37.30 -7.22 -5.48
CA ASP A 244 -38.65 -6.66 -5.56
C ASP A 244 -39.09 -6.10 -4.20
N GLN A 245 -39.79 -4.97 -4.22
CA GLN A 245 -40.13 -4.21 -3.01
C GLN A 245 -41.64 -3.97 -2.95
N GLY A 246 -42.34 -4.88 -2.26
CA GLY A 246 -43.80 -4.85 -2.17
C GLY A 246 -44.47 -5.07 -3.53
N GLU A 247 -45.19 -4.07 -4.02
CA GLU A 247 -45.82 -4.10 -5.35
C GLU A 247 -44.87 -3.66 -6.47
N MET A 248 -43.67 -3.17 -6.13
CA MET A 248 -42.69 -2.70 -7.11
C MET A 248 -41.80 -3.87 -7.53
N VAL A 249 -41.83 -4.19 -8.83
CA VAL A 249 -41.02 -5.25 -9.43
C VAL A 249 -39.92 -4.63 -10.29
N PHE A 250 -38.68 -5.04 -10.08
CA PHE A 250 -37.57 -4.58 -10.91
C PHE A 250 -37.78 -4.98 -12.38
N ASP A 251 -37.61 -4.03 -13.28
CA ASP A 251 -37.75 -4.19 -14.72
C ASP A 251 -36.37 -4.25 -15.38
N ARG A 252 -35.60 -3.15 -15.27
CA ARG A 252 -34.26 -3.03 -15.87
C ARG A 252 -33.48 -1.85 -15.30
N TRP A 253 -32.20 -1.79 -15.61
CA TRP A 253 -31.35 -0.62 -15.47
C TRP A 253 -31.55 0.36 -16.64
N ASN A 254 -31.18 1.63 -16.44
CA ASN A 254 -31.25 2.69 -17.46
C ASN A 254 -30.34 2.45 -18.68
N ASN A 255 -29.33 1.60 -18.56
CA ASN A 255 -28.50 1.12 -19.67
C ASN A 255 -29.15 -0.04 -20.47
N GLY A 256 -30.36 -0.47 -20.10
CA GLY A 256 -31.12 -1.53 -20.78
C GLY A 256 -30.91 -2.94 -20.23
N ILE A 257 -30.01 -3.14 -19.27
CA ILE A 257 -29.74 -4.46 -18.68
C ILE A 257 -30.89 -4.85 -17.74
N SER A 258 -31.46 -6.04 -17.92
CA SER A 258 -32.56 -6.57 -17.07
C SER A 258 -32.08 -7.55 -15.99
N SER A 259 -30.77 -7.69 -15.79
CA SER A 259 -30.23 -8.51 -14.71
C SER A 259 -30.43 -7.81 -13.37
N ARG A 260 -30.92 -8.56 -12.38
CA ARG A 260 -31.05 -8.12 -10.99
C ARG A 260 -29.71 -8.11 -10.25
N HIS A 261 -28.77 -8.89 -10.76
CA HIS A 261 -27.42 -9.02 -10.25
C HIS A 261 -26.45 -8.43 -11.28
N SER A 262 -25.59 -7.54 -10.83
CA SER A 262 -24.52 -6.97 -11.62
C SER A 262 -23.25 -6.97 -10.79
N GLU A 263 -22.15 -7.43 -11.36
CA GLU A 263 -20.83 -7.32 -10.76
C GLU A 263 -19.85 -6.75 -11.78
N GLY A 264 -18.86 -6.02 -11.30
CA GLY A 264 -17.85 -5.46 -12.17
C GLY A 264 -16.82 -4.64 -11.43
N LYS A 265 -15.64 -4.48 -12.07
CA LYS A 265 -14.64 -3.56 -11.57
C LYS A 265 -15.18 -2.13 -11.59
N VAL A 266 -14.99 -1.43 -10.48
CA VAL A 266 -15.44 -0.03 -10.29
C VAL A 266 -15.06 0.86 -11.46
N ASP A 267 -13.86 0.71 -12.02
CA ASP A 267 -13.40 1.59 -13.09
C ASP A 267 -13.84 1.16 -14.50
N ASP A 268 -14.09 -0.14 -14.70
CA ASP A 268 -14.47 -0.69 -16.01
C ASP A 268 -15.98 -0.56 -16.27
N VAL A 269 -16.79 -0.77 -15.24
CA VAL A 269 -18.24 -0.99 -15.38
C VAL A 269 -19.06 0.22 -14.92
N PHE A 270 -18.56 0.95 -13.92
CA PHE A 270 -19.30 2.03 -13.29
C PHE A 270 -18.63 3.38 -13.61
N GLY A 271 -19.09 4.02 -14.68
CA GLY A 271 -18.68 5.37 -15.06
C GLY A 271 -19.34 6.46 -14.21
N ASP A 272 -19.02 7.72 -14.47
CA ASP A 272 -19.55 8.89 -13.73
C ASP A 272 -21.06 9.14 -13.94
N SER A 273 -21.70 8.31 -14.77
CA SER A 273 -23.13 8.38 -15.04
C SER A 273 -23.96 7.80 -13.90
N VAL A 274 -25.15 8.36 -13.69
CA VAL A 274 -26.08 7.86 -12.67
C VAL A 274 -26.68 6.52 -13.12
N ASN A 275 -26.44 5.47 -12.34
CA ASN A 275 -26.99 4.13 -12.57
C ASN A 275 -28.39 4.05 -11.94
N THR A 276 -29.43 3.90 -12.77
CA THR A 276 -30.83 3.96 -12.29
C THR A 276 -31.53 2.61 -12.46
N ALA A 277 -31.99 2.03 -11.36
CA ALA A 277 -32.83 0.83 -11.37
C ALA A 277 -34.30 1.22 -11.54
N ILE A 278 -34.94 0.72 -12.60
CA ILE A 278 -36.31 1.04 -12.97
C ILE A 278 -37.24 -0.08 -12.48
N PHE A 279 -38.29 0.30 -11.78
CA PHE A 279 -39.30 -0.61 -11.24
C PHE A 279 -40.68 -0.34 -11.85
N SER A 280 -41.46 -1.40 -12.01
CA SER A 280 -42.85 -1.35 -12.47
C SER A 280 -43.79 -1.88 -11.39
N LYS A 281 -45.01 -1.33 -11.30
CA LYS A 281 -46.03 -1.87 -10.40
C LYS A 281 -46.54 -3.22 -10.92
N LEU A 282 -46.68 -4.19 -10.03
CA LEU A 282 -47.33 -5.46 -10.31
C LEU A 282 -48.80 -5.20 -10.68
N ASN A 283 -49.17 -5.43 -11.95
CA ASN A 283 -50.56 -5.28 -12.37
C ASN A 283 -51.42 -6.40 -11.74
N SER A 284 -52.36 -6.03 -10.87
CA SER A 284 -53.32 -6.95 -10.24
C SER A 284 -54.43 -7.42 -11.22
N SER A 285 -54.08 -7.85 -12.43
CA SER A 285 -55.05 -8.25 -13.46
C SER A 285 -54.72 -9.60 -14.10
N THR A 286 -54.72 -10.66 -13.29
CA THR A 286 -55.06 -12.01 -13.75
C THR A 286 -55.94 -12.70 -12.71
N ALA A 287 -57.15 -12.19 -12.51
CA ALA A 287 -58.23 -13.03 -11.99
C ALA A 287 -58.56 -14.08 -13.06
N PHE A 288 -58.10 -15.31 -12.85
CA PHE A 288 -58.56 -16.46 -13.64
C PHE A 288 -60.08 -16.59 -13.49
N PRO A 289 -60.85 -16.73 -14.58
CA PRO A 289 -62.28 -17.00 -14.46
C PRO A 289 -62.47 -18.42 -13.91
N VAL A 290 -63.30 -18.52 -12.87
CA VAL A 290 -63.77 -19.77 -12.29
C VAL A 290 -64.60 -20.50 -13.34
N GLU A 291 -64.12 -21.65 -13.82
CA GLU A 291 -64.96 -22.64 -14.52
C GLU A 291 -65.29 -23.81 -13.59
N ALA A 292 -66.51 -24.30 -13.79
CA ALA A 292 -67.33 -25.02 -12.84
C ALA A 292 -67.04 -26.53 -12.71
N ASP A 293 -67.52 -27.06 -11.58
CA ASP A 293 -67.64 -28.47 -11.19
C ASP A 293 -67.97 -29.49 -12.30
N VAL A 294 -67.21 -30.59 -12.37
CA VAL A 294 -67.73 -31.99 -12.45
C VAL A 294 -66.63 -32.98 -11.95
N PRO A 295 -66.94 -34.23 -11.52
CA PRO A 295 -66.81 -34.65 -10.13
C PRO A 295 -65.75 -35.74 -9.87
N VAL A 296 -65.44 -35.93 -8.59
CA VAL A 296 -64.55 -36.95 -8.03
C VAL A 296 -65.12 -38.36 -8.22
N VAL A 297 -64.28 -39.29 -8.70
CA VAL A 297 -64.41 -40.73 -8.40
C VAL A 297 -63.07 -41.24 -7.86
N SER A 298 -63.12 -41.64 -6.59
CA SER A 298 -62.07 -42.30 -5.81
C SER A 298 -62.01 -43.79 -6.11
N LEU A 299 -60.81 -44.38 -6.22
CA LEU A 299 -60.51 -45.73 -5.73
C LEU A 299 -59.06 -45.81 -5.23
N THR A 300 -58.92 -46.39 -4.03
CA THR A 300 -57.67 -46.62 -3.28
C THR A 300 -57.06 -48.02 -3.62
N PRO A 301 -56.03 -48.55 -2.94
CA PRO A 301 -54.77 -48.99 -3.57
C PRO A 301 -54.57 -50.52 -3.55
N ILE A 302 -53.63 -51.06 -4.34
CA ILE A 302 -53.10 -52.43 -4.15
C ILE A 302 -51.58 -52.46 -4.40
N GLU A 303 -50.89 -53.17 -3.50
CA GLU A 303 -49.46 -53.42 -3.35
C GLU A 303 -48.81 -54.29 -4.45
N GLY A 304 -47.47 -54.21 -4.56
CA GLY A 304 -46.62 -55.41 -4.58
C GLY A 304 -45.65 -55.60 -5.77
N GLY A 305 -44.34 -55.46 -5.47
CA GLY A 305 -43.16 -56.21 -6.00
C GLY A 305 -42.83 -56.15 -7.50
N GLU A 306 -41.63 -56.45 -8.01
CA GLU A 306 -40.26 -56.67 -7.52
C GLU A 306 -39.40 -56.86 -8.81
N GLU A 307 -38.11 -56.46 -8.76
CA GLU A 307 -36.95 -56.84 -9.62
C GLU A 307 -36.99 -56.76 -11.16
N ALA A 308 -35.99 -56.08 -11.76
CA ALA A 308 -34.78 -56.73 -12.29
C ALA A 308 -33.91 -55.77 -13.14
N GLU A 309 -32.60 -56.04 -13.09
CA GLU A 309 -31.46 -55.40 -13.74
C GLU A 309 -31.44 -55.43 -15.28
N GLU A 310 -30.67 -54.52 -15.89
CA GLU A 310 -29.52 -54.77 -16.79
C GLU A 310 -29.22 -53.50 -17.62
N THR A 311 -28.09 -52.83 -17.40
CA THR A 311 -26.80 -52.90 -18.12
C THR A 311 -26.82 -52.59 -19.63
N HIS A 312 -26.06 -51.56 -20.04
CA HIS A 312 -24.94 -51.61 -21.02
C HIS A 312 -24.67 -50.22 -21.63
N GLY A 313 -23.40 -49.80 -21.63
CA GLY A 313 -22.88 -48.70 -22.46
C GLY A 313 -22.51 -49.18 -23.88
N PRO A 314 -21.42 -48.65 -24.48
CA PRO A 314 -21.32 -47.35 -25.13
C PRO A 314 -20.90 -47.52 -26.62
N ILE A 315 -20.07 -46.61 -27.17
CA ILE A 315 -19.41 -46.56 -28.50
C ILE A 315 -20.16 -45.62 -29.47
N GLY A 316 -19.57 -44.62 -30.14
CA GLY A 316 -18.16 -44.33 -30.45
C GLY A 316 -17.93 -44.37 -31.98
N GLU A 317 -17.23 -43.36 -32.49
CA GLU A 317 -16.52 -43.26 -33.77
C GLU A 317 -17.10 -42.47 -34.97
N ASN A 318 -16.20 -41.64 -35.47
CA ASN A 318 -16.20 -40.76 -36.65
C ASN A 318 -15.85 -41.54 -37.93
N GLU A 319 -16.20 -40.98 -39.10
CA GLU A 319 -15.31 -40.78 -40.27
C GLU A 319 -16.04 -39.88 -41.32
N LYS A 320 -15.44 -38.75 -41.75
CA LYS A 320 -14.79 -38.47 -43.07
C LYS A 320 -15.73 -38.60 -44.29
N ASP A 321 -15.72 -37.78 -45.34
CA ASP A 321 -14.85 -36.78 -45.98
C ASP A 321 -15.73 -35.92 -46.92
N GLN A 322 -15.33 -34.70 -47.29
CA GLN A 322 -15.02 -34.31 -48.69
C GLN A 322 -14.96 -32.79 -48.93
N VAL A 323 -14.04 -32.47 -49.84
CA VAL A 323 -13.46 -31.19 -50.28
C VAL A 323 -14.24 -30.61 -51.47
N SER A 324 -14.36 -29.27 -51.56
CA SER A 324 -14.19 -28.54 -52.84
C SER A 324 -14.00 -27.03 -52.64
N GLU A 325 -12.91 -26.51 -53.19
CA GLU A 325 -12.58 -25.09 -53.42
C GLU A 325 -13.59 -24.41 -54.36
N THR A 326 -13.82 -23.09 -54.23
CA THR A 326 -13.55 -22.11 -55.32
C THR A 326 -13.59 -20.65 -54.82
N THR A 327 -12.47 -19.94 -55.05
CA THR A 327 -12.28 -18.53 -55.47
C THR A 327 -13.12 -17.39 -54.85
N THR A 328 -12.42 -16.40 -54.30
CA THR A 328 -12.81 -14.99 -54.37
C THR A 328 -11.65 -14.14 -54.90
N GLU A 329 -11.96 -13.34 -55.91
CA GLU A 329 -11.04 -12.48 -56.66
C GLU A 329 -10.62 -11.25 -55.85
N THR A 330 -9.36 -10.88 -56.04
CA THR A 330 -8.71 -9.66 -55.58
C THR A 330 -9.05 -8.51 -56.52
N SER A 331 -9.42 -7.35 -55.98
CA SER A 331 -9.35 -6.06 -56.70
C SER A 331 -8.64 -5.05 -55.82
N THR A 332 -7.42 -4.73 -56.21
CA THR A 332 -6.58 -3.65 -55.73
C THR A 332 -7.18 -2.28 -56.08
N LYS A 333 -7.13 -1.35 -55.13
CA LYS A 333 -6.97 0.08 -55.40
C LYS A 333 -5.99 0.64 -54.39
N GLU A 334 -4.85 1.07 -54.90
CA GLU A 334 -3.88 1.94 -54.25
C GLU A 334 -4.58 3.25 -53.88
N GLU A 335 -4.52 3.62 -52.60
CA GLU A 335 -4.62 5.01 -52.16
C GLU A 335 -3.49 5.24 -51.16
N THR A 336 -2.76 6.31 -51.43
CA THR A 336 -1.53 6.77 -50.79
C THR A 336 -1.77 7.03 -49.31
N ALA A 337 -0.97 6.40 -48.44
CA ALA A 337 -0.85 6.76 -47.03
C ALA A 337 -0.09 8.10 -46.93
N ASP A 338 -0.85 9.19 -46.80
CA ASP A 338 -0.36 10.36 -46.07
C ASP A 338 -0.39 9.97 -44.59
N GLU A 339 0.73 10.13 -43.90
CA GLU A 339 0.87 9.95 -42.46
C GLU A 339 -0.12 10.88 -41.74
N GLU A 340 -1.21 10.31 -41.24
CA GLU A 340 -2.04 10.97 -40.22
C GLU A 340 -1.21 11.08 -38.96
N ARG A 341 -0.58 12.25 -38.84
CA ARG A 341 -0.05 12.84 -37.63
C ARG A 341 -1.14 12.73 -36.55
N GLU A 342 -0.93 11.88 -35.55
CA GLU A 342 -1.68 11.96 -34.30
C GLU A 342 -1.35 13.30 -33.66
N THR A 343 -2.15 14.32 -33.97
CA THR A 343 -2.21 15.53 -33.18
C THR A 343 -2.89 15.15 -31.88
N ILE A 344 -2.07 14.97 -30.84
CA ILE A 344 -2.52 14.91 -29.45
C ILE A 344 -3.45 16.11 -29.23
N ASN A 345 -4.64 15.84 -28.71
CA ASN A 345 -5.60 16.87 -28.34
C ASN A 345 -4.96 17.75 -27.25
N GLU A 346 -4.66 19.03 -27.54
CA GLU A 346 -3.93 19.94 -26.64
C GLU A 346 -4.63 20.16 -25.27
N ASP A 347 -5.87 19.68 -25.10
CA ASP A 347 -6.66 19.80 -23.87
C ASP A 347 -6.52 18.60 -22.89
N GLU A 348 -5.74 17.55 -23.21
CA GLU A 348 -5.75 16.30 -22.44
C GLU A 348 -4.36 15.62 -22.30
N CYS A 349 -3.30 16.42 -22.20
CA CYS A 349 -1.95 15.89 -22.04
C CYS A 349 -1.28 16.47 -20.78
N ASN A 350 -0.58 15.60 -20.06
CA ASN A 350 0.02 15.90 -18.75
C ASN A 350 1.41 16.51 -18.93
N SER A 351 1.81 17.40 -18.00
CA SER A 351 3.19 17.88 -17.95
C SER A 351 4.13 16.70 -17.69
N ILE A 352 5.42 16.83 -18.02
CA ILE A 352 6.38 15.75 -17.77
C ILE A 352 6.47 15.39 -16.28
N TYR A 353 6.26 16.37 -15.39
CA TYR A 353 6.17 16.13 -13.95
C TYR A 353 4.93 15.29 -13.62
N ASP A 354 3.76 15.67 -14.13
CA ASP A 354 2.52 14.94 -13.87
C ASP A 354 2.57 13.53 -14.47
N THR A 355 3.12 13.36 -15.69
CA THR A 355 3.39 12.04 -16.29
C THR A 355 4.24 11.15 -15.39
N ILE A 356 5.33 11.68 -14.81
CA ILE A 356 6.18 10.93 -13.87
C ILE A 356 5.43 10.62 -12.58
N CYS A 357 4.65 11.56 -12.05
CA CYS A 357 3.98 11.43 -10.76
C CYS A 357 2.70 10.59 -10.79
N GLU A 358 2.12 10.37 -11.97
CA GLU A 358 0.99 9.47 -12.18
C GLU A 358 1.43 8.01 -12.39
N ASP A 359 2.68 7.80 -12.82
CA ASP A 359 3.25 6.47 -12.98
C ASP A 359 3.56 5.83 -11.61
N ILE A 360 2.96 4.68 -11.37
CA ILE A 360 3.09 3.92 -10.13
C ILE A 360 4.51 3.39 -9.88
N ASN A 361 5.35 3.31 -10.91
CA ASN A 361 6.73 2.84 -10.82
C ASN A 361 7.74 3.97 -10.62
N LEU A 362 7.31 5.24 -10.71
CA LEU A 362 8.18 6.42 -10.63
C LEU A 362 7.90 7.29 -9.40
N ILE A 363 7.14 6.78 -8.42
CA ILE A 363 6.71 7.53 -7.22
C ILE A 363 7.91 8.09 -6.46
N GLY A 364 8.98 7.31 -6.34
CA GLY A 364 10.22 7.71 -5.70
C GLY A 364 10.93 8.83 -6.42
N PHE A 365 10.95 8.77 -7.75
CA PHE A 365 11.58 9.80 -8.58
C PHE A 365 10.74 11.09 -8.59
N CYS A 366 9.41 10.98 -8.70
CA CYS A 366 8.47 12.09 -8.52
C CYS A 366 8.72 12.84 -7.20
N GLN A 367 8.87 12.11 -6.09
CA GLN A 367 9.17 12.75 -4.81
C GLN A 367 10.57 13.37 -4.80
N ALA A 368 11.59 12.69 -5.35
CA ALA A 368 12.94 13.25 -5.40
C ALA A 368 13.00 14.58 -6.21
N ILE A 369 12.19 14.70 -7.27
CA ILE A 369 11.98 15.96 -7.99
C ILE A 369 11.35 17.03 -7.08
N THR A 370 10.33 16.65 -6.32
CA THR A 370 9.64 17.53 -5.37
C THR A 370 10.59 18.02 -4.27
N ASP A 371 11.33 17.10 -3.65
CA ASP A 371 12.30 17.37 -2.59
C ASP A 371 13.47 18.23 -3.10
N ALA A 372 13.81 18.13 -4.39
CA ALA A 372 14.81 18.97 -5.06
C ALA A 372 14.31 20.37 -5.44
N GLY A 373 13.02 20.66 -5.22
CA GLY A 373 12.38 21.91 -5.65
C GLY A 373 12.41 22.09 -7.16
N LEU A 374 12.26 20.99 -7.92
CA LEU A 374 12.35 20.98 -9.39
C LEU A 374 10.99 20.86 -10.08
N LYS A 375 9.86 20.79 -9.33
CA LYS A 375 8.52 20.73 -9.91
C LYS A 375 8.29 21.82 -10.96
N ASP A 376 8.35 23.08 -10.56
CA ASP A 376 8.08 24.22 -11.45
C ASP A 376 9.08 24.28 -12.62
N VAL A 377 10.30 23.78 -12.42
CA VAL A 377 11.35 23.72 -13.45
C VAL A 377 11.01 22.68 -14.52
N PHE A 378 10.42 21.55 -14.14
CA PHE A 378 10.00 20.53 -15.09
C PHE A 378 8.60 20.77 -15.66
N ASP A 379 7.76 21.57 -15.01
CA ASP A 379 6.50 22.05 -15.61
C ASP A 379 6.74 23.08 -16.73
N GLU A 380 7.87 23.79 -16.68
CA GLU A 380 8.23 24.82 -17.67
C GLU A 380 9.38 24.37 -18.59
N GLY A 381 9.20 24.49 -19.91
CA GLY A 381 10.24 24.20 -20.90
C GLY A 381 10.23 22.75 -21.42
N GLU A 382 11.08 22.47 -22.40
CA GLU A 382 11.12 21.17 -23.10
C GLU A 382 12.22 20.27 -22.50
N TRP A 383 11.88 19.03 -22.15
CA TRP A 383 12.78 18.13 -21.43
C TRP A 383 12.83 16.71 -21.99
N THR A 384 13.99 16.07 -21.90
CA THR A 384 14.10 14.60 -21.91
C THR A 384 14.47 14.14 -20.52
N ILE A 385 13.71 13.23 -19.92
CA ILE A 385 14.01 12.70 -18.58
C ILE A 385 14.30 11.20 -18.66
N PHE A 386 15.45 10.78 -18.12
CA PHE A 386 15.79 9.39 -17.87
C PHE A 386 15.39 9.04 -16.44
N ALA A 387 14.11 8.71 -16.24
CA ALA A 387 13.51 8.50 -14.93
C ALA A 387 13.89 7.12 -14.36
N PRO A 388 14.63 7.04 -13.25
CA PRO A 388 14.86 5.78 -12.57
C PRO A 388 13.56 5.26 -11.95
N ASP A 389 13.26 3.98 -12.17
CA ASP A 389 12.15 3.33 -11.48
C ASP A 389 12.41 3.19 -9.97
N ASP A 390 11.37 2.89 -9.20
CA ASP A 390 11.51 2.74 -7.74
C ASP A 390 12.49 1.61 -7.38
N ALA A 391 12.61 0.58 -8.23
CA ALA A 391 13.59 -0.49 -8.06
C ALA A 391 15.04 -0.01 -8.25
N ALA A 392 15.29 0.90 -9.19
CA ALA A 392 16.56 1.56 -9.41
C ALA A 392 16.96 2.41 -8.20
N ILE A 393 16.00 3.16 -7.64
CA ILE A 393 16.22 3.97 -6.44
C ILE A 393 16.55 3.07 -5.24
N MET A 394 15.84 1.96 -5.03
CA MET A 394 16.13 1.03 -3.93
C MET A 394 17.53 0.41 -4.05
N LYS A 395 17.95 0.01 -5.25
CA LYS A 395 19.29 -0.56 -5.51
C LYS A 395 20.41 0.48 -5.55
N ALA A 396 20.09 1.76 -5.43
CA ALA A 396 21.06 2.83 -5.55
C ALA A 396 22.16 2.73 -4.48
N PRO A 397 23.38 3.19 -4.75
CA PRO A 397 24.43 3.24 -3.74
C PRO A 397 24.08 4.17 -2.56
N GLU A 398 24.69 3.93 -1.40
CA GLU A 398 24.51 4.77 -0.19
C GLU A 398 24.79 6.26 -0.45
N GLU A 399 25.65 6.58 -1.41
CA GLU A 399 25.88 7.97 -1.84
C GLU A 399 24.57 8.64 -2.30
N PHE A 400 23.79 7.97 -3.16
CA PHE A 400 22.48 8.49 -3.59
C PHE A 400 21.45 8.42 -2.47
N HIS A 401 21.42 7.31 -1.70
CA HIS A 401 20.52 7.20 -0.56
C HIS A 401 20.74 8.34 0.43
N SER A 402 21.99 8.71 0.73
CA SER A 402 22.29 9.82 1.63
C SER A 402 21.68 11.15 1.17
N LEU A 403 21.64 11.41 -0.15
CA LEU A 403 20.99 12.58 -0.72
C LEU A 403 19.48 12.56 -0.48
N ILE A 404 18.86 11.37 -0.56
CA ILE A 404 17.43 11.22 -0.30
C ILE A 404 17.03 11.10 1.17
N ARG A 405 18.00 10.85 2.05
CA ARG A 405 17.81 10.79 3.49
C ARG A 405 17.76 12.17 4.13
N ASP A 406 18.56 13.11 3.61
CA ASP A 406 18.89 14.37 4.28
C ASP A 406 18.04 15.57 3.82
N HIS A 407 16.88 15.33 3.18
CA HIS A 407 15.98 16.38 2.65
C HIS A 407 15.44 17.37 3.68
N ASN A 408 15.60 17.08 4.98
CA ASN A 408 15.21 17.97 6.06
C ASN A 408 16.36 18.89 6.51
N THR A 409 17.48 18.89 5.79
CA THR A 409 18.54 19.88 5.94
C THR A 409 18.32 21.05 4.99
N THR A 410 18.83 22.21 5.36
CA THR A 410 18.73 23.46 4.58
C THR A 410 19.45 23.45 3.22
N ASP A 411 20.09 22.34 2.83
CA ASP A 411 20.91 22.26 1.60
C ASP A 411 20.38 21.18 0.63
N ILE A 412 19.47 21.58 -0.25
CA ILE A 412 18.86 20.70 -1.27
C ILE A 412 19.71 20.60 -2.56
N GLU A 413 20.78 21.39 -2.68
CA GLU A 413 21.54 21.51 -3.93
C GLU A 413 22.19 20.19 -4.39
N PRO A 414 22.75 19.33 -3.52
CA PRO A 414 23.33 18.05 -3.95
C PRO A 414 22.30 17.12 -4.61
N LEU A 415 21.09 17.03 -4.04
CA LEU A 415 20.00 16.28 -4.64
C LEU A 415 19.59 16.92 -5.97
N ARG A 416 19.42 18.25 -5.99
CA ARG A 416 19.03 19.00 -7.18
C ARG A 416 20.01 18.78 -8.33
N GLU A 417 21.33 18.80 -8.08
CA GLU A 417 22.36 18.51 -9.10
C GLU A 417 22.22 17.08 -9.65
N HIS A 418 21.88 16.12 -8.80
CA HIS A 418 21.71 14.72 -9.20
C HIS A 418 20.44 14.50 -10.02
N ILE A 419 19.30 15.07 -9.62
CA ILE A 419 18.05 14.99 -10.39
C ILE A 419 18.19 15.72 -11.73
N LEU A 420 18.89 16.85 -11.78
CA LEU A 420 19.23 17.52 -13.04
C LEU A 420 20.19 16.68 -13.92
N TYR A 421 20.93 15.73 -13.36
CA TYR A 421 21.75 14.79 -14.14
C TYR A 421 20.93 13.69 -14.82
N HIS A 422 19.68 13.50 -14.40
CA HIS A 422 18.72 12.61 -15.04
C HIS A 422 17.89 13.29 -16.13
N SER A 423 18.05 14.59 -16.35
CA SER A 423 17.26 15.37 -17.31
C SER A 423 18.16 16.05 -18.35
N SER A 424 17.68 16.21 -19.58
CA SER A 424 18.34 16.96 -20.66
C SER A 424 17.43 18.12 -21.08
N PRO A 425 17.90 19.38 -21.05
CA PRO A 425 17.05 20.54 -21.31
C PRO A 425 16.96 20.89 -22.80
N ASN A 426 15.84 21.53 -23.17
CA ASN A 426 15.54 22.12 -24.48
C ASN A 426 15.53 21.14 -25.66
N LYS A 427 15.28 19.85 -25.41
CA LYS A 427 15.21 18.81 -26.44
C LYS A 427 14.32 17.66 -25.99
N GLU A 428 13.43 17.23 -26.87
CA GLU A 428 12.89 15.87 -26.92
C GLU A 428 13.86 14.95 -27.68
N LEU A 429 14.57 14.09 -26.96
CA LEU A 429 15.41 13.05 -27.53
C LEU A 429 14.64 11.75 -27.46
N ARG A 430 14.00 11.37 -28.57
CA ARG A 430 13.33 10.07 -28.69
C ARG A 430 14.33 8.94 -28.91
N GLU A 431 13.88 7.69 -28.90
CA GLU A 431 14.74 6.51 -29.13
C GLU A 431 15.65 6.73 -30.37
N ASP A 432 15.07 7.14 -31.50
CA ASP A 432 15.79 7.39 -32.76
C ASP A 432 16.81 8.55 -32.70
N ASP A 433 16.66 9.47 -31.74
CA ASP A 433 17.56 10.60 -31.54
C ASP A 433 18.79 10.22 -30.72
N LEU A 434 18.71 9.15 -29.92
CA LEU A 434 19.81 8.63 -29.11
C LEU A 434 20.84 7.95 -30.01
N LYS A 435 22.03 8.55 -30.14
CA LYS A 435 23.04 8.09 -31.11
C LYS A 435 23.97 7.02 -30.53
N CYS A 436 24.26 6.00 -31.32
CA CYS A 436 25.20 4.92 -30.98
C CYS A 436 26.67 5.23 -31.29
N ASP A 437 26.94 6.18 -32.19
CA ASP A 437 28.32 6.52 -32.57
C ASP A 437 29.06 7.18 -31.39
N VAL A 438 30.20 6.61 -31.01
CA VAL A 438 31.05 7.06 -29.89
C VAL A 438 31.50 8.53 -29.95
N ARG A 439 31.36 9.19 -31.11
CA ARG A 439 31.65 10.61 -31.32
C ARG A 439 30.44 11.52 -31.12
N THR A 440 29.23 10.97 -31.22
CA THR A 440 27.97 11.74 -31.15
C THR A 440 27.01 11.21 -30.09
N ASN A 441 27.37 10.19 -29.32
CA ASN A 441 26.54 9.57 -28.29
C ASN A 441 26.55 10.29 -26.93
N LEU A 442 26.97 11.55 -26.89
CA LEU A 442 26.95 12.35 -25.67
C LEU A 442 25.63 13.13 -25.59
N VAL A 443 25.00 13.08 -24.42
CA VAL A 443 23.80 13.85 -24.10
C VAL A 443 24.14 14.85 -23.01
N GLU A 444 23.90 16.14 -23.26
CA GLU A 444 24.08 17.20 -22.26
C GLU A 444 22.93 17.17 -21.26
N MET A 445 23.23 17.13 -19.97
CA MET A 445 22.25 17.03 -18.90
C MET A 445 21.97 18.41 -18.29
N GLY A 446 20.88 18.53 -17.53
CA GLY A 446 20.38 19.77 -16.96
C GLY A 446 21.32 20.43 -15.95
N ASN A 447 22.27 19.66 -15.40
CA ASN A 447 23.34 20.19 -14.55
C ASN A 447 24.60 20.62 -15.33
N GLY A 448 24.56 20.62 -16.66
CA GLY A 448 25.67 20.99 -17.55
C GLY A 448 26.76 19.92 -17.72
N ARG A 449 26.57 18.72 -17.18
CA ARG A 449 27.44 17.56 -17.43
C ARG A 449 26.94 16.75 -18.62
N TYR A 450 27.70 15.74 -19.01
CA TYR A 450 27.30 14.83 -20.09
C TYR A 450 27.05 13.42 -19.54
N SER A 451 26.00 12.79 -20.05
CA SER A 451 25.80 11.33 -20.00
C SER A 451 26.09 10.75 -21.40
N ARG A 452 26.08 9.42 -21.51
CA ARG A 452 26.43 8.72 -22.74
C ARG A 452 25.44 7.62 -23.08
N THR A 453 24.90 7.66 -24.28
CA THR A 453 24.11 6.54 -24.83
C THR A 453 25.04 5.40 -25.25
N LEU A 454 24.78 4.19 -24.78
CA LEU A 454 25.45 2.97 -25.23
C LEU A 454 24.43 2.04 -25.88
N CYS A 455 24.86 1.34 -26.92
CA CYS A 455 23.97 0.53 -27.73
C CYS A 455 24.37 -0.94 -27.75
N GLU A 456 23.36 -1.81 -27.77
CA GLU A 456 23.51 -3.22 -28.13
C GLU A 456 22.89 -3.42 -29.51
N ASP A 457 23.65 -4.00 -30.44
CA ASP A 457 23.19 -4.27 -31.82
C ASP A 457 22.56 -3.03 -32.51
N ASP A 458 23.18 -1.86 -32.34
CA ASP A 458 22.75 -0.54 -32.86
C ASP A 458 21.43 0.01 -32.26
N VAL A 459 20.90 -0.61 -31.20
CA VAL A 459 19.75 -0.12 -30.42
C VAL A 459 20.23 0.64 -29.19
N PRO A 460 19.75 1.85 -28.88
CA PRO A 460 20.20 2.67 -27.74
C PRO A 460 19.76 2.11 -26.38
N THR A 461 20.39 1.03 -25.94
CA THR A 461 19.98 0.24 -24.77
C THR A 461 20.27 0.87 -23.40
N PHE A 462 21.32 1.68 -23.26
CA PHE A 462 21.74 2.22 -21.97
C PHE A 462 21.99 3.72 -22.01
N GLN A 463 21.62 4.41 -20.92
CA GLN A 463 22.04 5.79 -20.68
C GLN A 463 23.02 5.84 -19.51
N LYS A 464 24.31 5.88 -19.83
CA LYS A 464 25.40 5.80 -18.86
C LYS A 464 25.75 7.18 -18.28
N GLY A 465 25.61 7.32 -16.97
CA GLY A 465 26.21 8.40 -16.19
C GLY A 465 27.72 8.23 -16.02
N ARG A 466 28.43 9.31 -15.71
CA ARG A 466 29.90 9.30 -15.56
C ARG A 466 30.39 8.37 -14.45
N GLY A 467 29.66 8.30 -13.34
CA GLY A 467 29.97 7.48 -12.17
C GLY A 467 29.55 6.02 -12.30
N ASN A 468 28.77 5.66 -13.33
CA ASN A 468 28.33 4.27 -13.53
C ASN A 468 29.50 3.39 -13.99
N THR A 469 29.64 2.22 -13.36
CA THR A 469 30.59 1.18 -13.79
C THR A 469 30.00 0.35 -14.94
N ASP A 470 30.82 -0.42 -15.63
CA ASP A 470 30.35 -1.28 -16.74
C ASP A 470 29.46 -2.45 -16.26
N GLU A 471 29.48 -2.76 -14.95
CA GLU A 471 28.60 -3.77 -14.33
C GLU A 471 27.27 -3.16 -13.84
N LYS A 472 27.19 -1.83 -13.76
CA LYS A 472 26.04 -1.08 -13.24
C LYS A 472 25.62 0.02 -14.23
N LEU A 473 25.27 -0.43 -15.44
CA LEU A 473 24.78 0.42 -16.51
C LEU A 473 23.26 0.61 -16.39
N PRO A 474 22.76 1.86 -16.34
CA PRO A 474 21.33 2.14 -16.44
C PRO A 474 20.79 1.73 -17.80
N ARG A 475 19.99 0.68 -17.83
CA ARG A 475 19.30 0.22 -19.03
C ARG A 475 18.01 1.01 -19.18
N ILE A 476 17.74 1.49 -20.38
CA ILE A 476 16.43 2.06 -20.69
C ILE A 476 15.47 0.88 -20.89
N ILE A 477 14.49 0.78 -20.00
CA ILE A 477 13.52 -0.31 -19.97
C ILE A 477 12.20 0.07 -20.64
N GLU A 478 11.94 1.36 -20.78
CA GLU A 478 10.81 1.92 -21.52
C GLU A 478 11.22 3.22 -22.19
N PHE A 479 10.89 3.35 -23.48
CA PHE A 479 11.25 4.50 -24.30
C PHE A 479 10.02 5.35 -24.61
N ASP A 480 10.28 6.64 -24.89
CA ASP A 480 9.37 7.51 -25.63
C ASP A 480 7.99 7.74 -24.97
N ILE A 481 7.92 7.72 -23.64
CA ILE A 481 6.69 8.06 -22.91
C ILE A 481 6.39 9.55 -23.16
N PRO A 482 5.29 9.88 -23.86
CA PRO A 482 5.02 11.24 -24.27
C PRO A 482 4.52 12.08 -23.11
N SER A 483 4.94 13.35 -23.07
CA SER A 483 4.39 14.38 -22.18
C SER A 483 4.26 15.69 -22.94
N CYS A 484 3.54 16.65 -22.38
CA CYS A 484 3.23 17.90 -23.07
C CYS A 484 4.43 18.80 -23.36
N ASN A 485 5.48 18.62 -22.59
CA ASN A 485 6.66 19.45 -22.64
C ASN A 485 7.93 18.59 -22.63
N GLY A 486 7.86 17.39 -23.22
CA GLY A 486 9.03 16.51 -23.27
C GLY A 486 8.73 15.03 -23.46
N VAL A 487 9.75 14.23 -23.18
CA VAL A 487 9.71 12.77 -23.26
C VAL A 487 10.36 12.13 -22.04
N VAL A 488 9.77 11.05 -21.52
CA VAL A 488 10.33 10.25 -20.42
C VAL A 488 10.80 8.91 -20.96
N HIS A 489 12.01 8.52 -20.55
CA HIS A 489 12.58 7.19 -20.70
C HIS A 489 12.74 6.60 -19.31
N ILE A 490 12.22 5.40 -19.05
CA ILE A 490 12.40 4.75 -17.74
C ILE A 490 13.71 3.96 -17.75
N VAL A 491 14.51 4.11 -16.69
CA VAL A 491 15.78 3.39 -16.50
C VAL A 491 15.77 2.52 -15.25
N ASP A 492 16.45 1.38 -15.30
CA ASP A 492 16.50 0.39 -14.20
C ASP A 492 17.66 0.61 -13.20
N GLN A 493 18.46 1.67 -13.38
CA GLN A 493 19.49 2.12 -12.45
C GLN A 493 19.63 3.66 -12.43
N ILE A 494 20.18 4.19 -11.33
CA ILE A 494 20.50 5.61 -11.20
C ILE A 494 21.66 6.01 -12.13
N LEU A 495 21.55 7.17 -12.76
CA LEU A 495 22.65 7.80 -13.51
C LEU A 495 23.59 8.45 -12.49
N MET A 496 24.74 7.85 -12.25
CA MET A 496 25.70 8.32 -11.25
C MET A 496 26.60 9.44 -11.81
N LEU A 497 26.85 10.49 -11.01
CA LEU A 497 27.62 11.70 -11.35
C LEU A 497 29.14 11.51 -11.56
#